data_AF-A0A3M1AU78-F1
#
_entry.id   AF-A0A3M1AU78-F1
#
_cell.length_a   1.000
_cell.length_b   1.000
_cell.length_c   1.000
_cell.angle_alpha   90.00
_cell.angle_beta   90.00
_cell.angle_gamma   90.00
#
_symmetry.space_group_name_H-M   'P 1'
#
loop_
_entity.id
_entity.type
_entity.pdbx_description
1 polymer ?
#
loop_
_entity_poly.entity_id
_entity_poly.type
_entity_poly.pdbx_seq_one_letter_code
_entity_poly.pdbx_strand_id
1 'polypeptide(L)'
;MSIDRLEEMRRLLLAAYAEEGLWGVDAPERLLPDGLARGSETHLAFLTLVFTVSGGREPVQLWAAARDTFQADPELFNPAMLAYANPQMLVSRLTAYGLIRKPRSQSVVWQRIGQALVMRAGGFVWQLLEAQDREGNRLLAYLQQNKTTFPVLSGAQTAPRWIYGLVFAGDVDITGADSLPVPVSPAVRQAMRNLGVAGDQVTTAVFGPLDLLGRHGCRKRTRSAATCPVADSCPVARFCRYGNR
;
A
#
# COMPACT_ATOMS: atom_id res chain seq x y z
N MET A 1 25.05 -5.29 11.77
CA MET A 1 24.15 -4.84 12.86
C MET A 1 23.70 -6.08 13.60
N SER A 2 23.66 -6.09 14.94
CA SER A 2 23.16 -7.26 15.69
C SER A 2 21.66 -7.45 15.48
N ILE A 3 21.16 -8.67 15.72
CA ILE A 3 19.74 -9.02 15.61
C ILE A 3 18.90 -8.17 16.59
N ASP A 4 19.33 -8.08 17.85
CA ASP A 4 18.63 -7.30 18.88
C ASP A 4 18.47 -5.82 18.48
N ARG A 5 19.50 -5.26 17.84
CA ARG A 5 19.48 -3.87 17.36
C ARG A 5 18.53 -3.69 16.18
N LEU A 6 18.39 -4.70 15.31
CA LEU A 6 17.42 -4.70 14.21
C LEU A 6 15.99 -4.78 14.74
N GLU A 7 15.74 -5.66 15.71
CA GLU A 7 14.40 -5.83 16.29
C GLU A 7 13.96 -4.60 17.07
N GLU A 8 14.85 -3.99 17.84
CA GLU A 8 14.54 -2.76 18.56
C GLU A 8 14.24 -1.59 17.61
N MET A 9 14.96 -1.49 16.49
CA MET A 9 14.68 -0.49 15.47
C MET A 9 13.33 -0.76 14.77
N ARG A 10 13.02 -2.02 14.48
CA ARG A 10 11.72 -2.45 13.95
C ARG A 10 10.60 -2.05 14.90
N ARG A 11 10.72 -2.37 16.19
CA ARG A 11 9.74 -2.04 17.22
C ARG A 11 9.47 -0.54 17.29
N LEU A 12 10.50 0.29 17.36
CA LEU A 12 10.34 1.74 17.43
C LEU A 12 9.69 2.33 16.17
N LEU A 13 10.05 1.82 15.00
CA LEU A 13 9.49 2.29 13.74
C LEU A 13 8.00 1.93 13.63
N LEU A 14 7.62 0.73 14.04
CA LEU A 14 6.23 0.27 14.06
C LEU A 14 5.40 1.03 15.10
N ALA A 15 5.92 1.26 16.31
CA ALA A 15 5.25 2.01 17.36
C ALA A 15 4.97 3.45 16.91
N ALA A 16 5.99 4.15 16.40
CA ALA A 16 5.83 5.52 15.90
C ALA A 16 4.80 5.61 14.77
N TYR A 17 4.81 4.63 13.85
CA TYR A 17 3.83 4.59 12.77
C TYR A 17 2.38 4.33 13.24
N ALA A 18 2.22 3.54 14.31
CA ALA A 18 0.90 3.20 14.86
C ALA A 18 0.29 4.31 15.74
N GLU A 19 1.11 5.05 16.50
CA GLU A 19 0.64 6.05 17.48
C GLU A 19 0.36 7.42 16.86
N GLU A 20 1.31 7.98 16.10
CA GLU A 20 1.27 9.39 15.64
C GLU A 20 1.49 9.53 14.12
N GLY A 21 1.61 8.41 13.42
CA GLY A 21 2.17 8.40 12.07
C GLY A 21 3.62 8.87 12.05
N LEU A 22 4.21 8.98 10.86
CA LEU A 22 5.57 9.53 10.72
C LEU A 22 5.49 10.96 10.19
N TRP A 23 5.83 11.93 11.06
CA TRP A 23 5.71 13.38 10.80
C TRP A 23 4.28 13.82 10.45
N GLY A 24 3.29 13.31 11.18
CA GLY A 24 1.87 13.59 10.94
C GLY A 24 1.31 12.97 9.66
N VAL A 25 2.05 12.04 9.05
CA VAL A 25 1.54 11.18 7.99
C VAL A 25 1.13 9.85 8.61
N ASP A 26 -0.17 9.73 8.89
CA ASP A 26 -0.80 8.53 9.45
C ASP A 26 -0.90 7.41 8.40
N ALA A 27 -1.73 6.40 8.68
CA ALA A 27 -2.16 5.38 7.74
C ALA A 27 -3.44 5.82 7.00
N PRO A 28 -3.36 6.61 5.92
CA PRO A 28 -4.53 7.18 5.25
C PRO A 28 -5.48 6.13 4.65
N GLU A 29 -5.00 4.89 4.42
CA GLU A 29 -5.80 3.72 4.04
C GLU A 29 -6.77 3.25 5.13
N ARG A 30 -6.53 3.56 6.41
CA ARG A 30 -7.41 3.15 7.52
C ARG A 30 -8.65 4.03 7.65
N LEU A 31 -8.61 5.24 7.11
CA LEU A 31 -9.74 6.16 7.08
C LEU A 31 -10.76 5.70 6.03
N LEU A 32 -11.98 5.42 6.48
CA LEU A 32 -13.08 4.94 5.66
C LEU A 32 -13.82 6.11 4.98
N PRO A 33 -14.38 5.91 3.78
CA PRO A 33 -15.51 6.72 3.32
C PRO A 33 -16.69 6.62 4.31
N ASP A 34 -17.53 7.66 4.40
CA ASP A 34 -18.69 7.65 5.29
C ASP A 34 -19.68 6.56 4.88
N GLY A 35 -20.27 5.90 5.88
CA GLY A 35 -21.22 4.80 5.66
C GLY A 35 -20.58 3.49 5.20
N LEU A 36 -19.27 3.44 4.91
CA LEU A 36 -18.59 2.22 4.53
C LEU A 36 -18.15 1.42 5.76
N ALA A 37 -18.68 0.20 5.92
CA ALA A 37 -18.32 -0.68 7.02
C ALA A 37 -16.93 -1.33 6.79
N ARG A 38 -16.06 -1.27 7.81
CA ARG A 38 -14.76 -1.97 7.80
C ARG A 38 -14.98 -3.49 7.59
N GLY A 39 -14.06 -4.14 6.89
CA GLY A 39 -14.16 -5.57 6.53
C GLY A 39 -15.30 -5.98 5.58
N SER A 40 -16.26 -5.09 5.28
CA SER A 40 -17.32 -5.39 4.32
C SER A 40 -16.77 -5.65 2.91
N GLU A 41 -17.50 -6.41 2.10
CA GLU A 41 -17.10 -6.67 0.70
C GLU A 41 -16.82 -5.36 -0.06
N THR A 42 -17.70 -4.37 0.06
CA THR A 42 -17.53 -3.06 -0.57
C THR A 42 -16.23 -2.38 -0.13
N HIS A 43 -15.84 -2.53 1.14
CA HIS A 43 -14.58 -2.01 1.65
C HIS A 43 -13.37 -2.77 1.09
N LEU A 44 -13.45 -4.09 0.98
CA LEU A 44 -12.36 -4.87 0.40
C LEU A 44 -12.19 -4.57 -1.10
N ALA A 45 -13.29 -4.39 -1.84
CA ALA A 45 -13.26 -3.95 -3.23
C ALA A 45 -12.65 -2.54 -3.37
N PHE A 46 -13.03 -1.62 -2.47
CA PHE A 46 -12.43 -0.28 -2.38
C PHE A 46 -10.91 -0.34 -2.20
N LEU A 47 -10.43 -1.05 -1.18
CA LEU A 47 -8.99 -1.21 -0.94
C LEU A 47 -8.30 -1.82 -2.16
N THR A 48 -8.85 -2.90 -2.71
CA THR A 48 -8.29 -3.62 -3.86
C THR A 48 -8.07 -2.72 -5.06
N LEU A 49 -9.07 -1.92 -5.43
CA LEU A 49 -8.99 -1.03 -6.57
C LEU A 49 -8.00 0.12 -6.32
N VAL A 50 -8.04 0.75 -5.15
CA VAL A 50 -7.13 1.86 -4.81
C VAL A 50 -5.67 1.42 -4.81
N PHE A 51 -5.37 0.22 -4.28
CA PHE A 51 -4.00 -0.33 -4.32
C PHE A 51 -3.46 -0.47 -5.75
N THR A 52 -4.31 -0.75 -6.74
CA THR A 52 -3.89 -0.91 -8.15
C THR A 52 -3.41 0.39 -8.80
N VAL A 53 -3.72 1.55 -8.21
CA VAL A 53 -3.28 2.87 -8.71
C VAL A 53 -2.34 3.59 -7.73
N SER A 54 -1.94 2.91 -6.65
CA SER A 54 -1.13 3.49 -5.57
C SER A 54 0.35 3.70 -5.91
N GLY A 55 0.85 3.02 -6.95
CA GLY A 55 2.25 3.09 -7.36
C GLY A 55 2.72 4.53 -7.64
N GLY A 56 3.74 4.98 -6.89
CA GLY A 56 4.35 6.30 -7.07
C GLY A 56 3.47 7.49 -6.66
N ARG A 57 2.32 7.25 -6.03
CA ARG A 57 1.45 8.31 -5.51
C ARG A 57 1.95 8.82 -4.16
N GLU A 58 1.56 10.05 -3.85
CA GLU A 58 1.59 10.54 -2.47
C GLU A 58 0.38 9.90 -1.76
N PRO A 59 0.58 9.11 -0.68
CA PRO A 59 -0.50 8.34 -0.06
C PRO A 59 -1.68 9.18 0.43
N VAL A 60 -1.44 10.31 1.10
CA VAL A 60 -2.51 11.11 1.72
C VAL A 60 -3.48 11.63 0.64
N GLN A 61 -2.93 12.23 -0.42
CA GLN A 61 -3.68 12.72 -1.57
C GLN A 61 -4.42 11.60 -2.32
N LEU A 62 -3.81 10.42 -2.47
CA LEU A 62 -4.45 9.30 -3.15
C LEU A 62 -5.69 8.82 -2.40
N TRP A 63 -5.55 8.55 -1.11
CA TRP A 63 -6.63 7.98 -0.32
C TRP A 63 -7.73 9.00 -0.04
N ALA A 64 -7.40 10.29 0.08
CA ALA A 64 -8.40 11.36 0.08
C ALA A 64 -9.20 11.37 -1.23
N ALA A 65 -8.53 11.41 -2.38
CA ALA A 65 -9.19 11.34 -3.69
C ALA A 65 -10.05 10.08 -3.87
N ALA A 66 -9.61 8.93 -3.32
CA ALA A 66 -10.37 7.69 -3.36
C ALA A 66 -11.66 7.78 -2.54
N ARG A 67 -11.61 8.34 -1.33
CA ARG A 67 -12.80 8.56 -0.51
C ARG A 67 -13.77 9.53 -1.18
N ASP A 68 -13.28 10.65 -1.71
CA ASP A 68 -14.13 11.63 -2.40
C ASP A 68 -14.79 11.01 -3.64
N THR A 69 -14.05 10.18 -4.38
CA THR A 69 -14.61 9.44 -5.52
C THR A 69 -15.65 8.42 -5.08
N PHE A 70 -15.39 7.67 -3.99
CA PHE A 70 -16.35 6.70 -3.46
C PHE A 70 -17.64 7.40 -3.01
N GLN A 71 -17.54 8.55 -2.35
CA GLN A 71 -18.71 9.31 -1.89
C GLN A 71 -19.55 9.84 -3.03
N ALA A 72 -18.91 10.34 -4.09
CA ALA A 72 -19.62 10.83 -5.25
C ALA A 72 -20.19 9.69 -6.10
N ASP A 73 -19.50 8.54 -6.15
CA ASP A 73 -19.77 7.49 -7.11
C ASP A 73 -19.30 6.09 -6.61
N PRO A 74 -20.07 5.45 -5.72
CA PRO A 74 -19.72 4.13 -5.17
C PRO A 74 -19.66 3.02 -6.23
N GLU A 75 -20.38 3.18 -7.36
CA GLU A 75 -20.40 2.16 -8.42
C GLU A 75 -19.02 1.95 -9.05
N LEU A 76 -18.16 2.99 -9.06
CA LEU A 76 -16.78 2.87 -9.52
C LEU A 76 -15.95 1.87 -8.71
N PHE A 77 -16.47 1.39 -7.58
CA PHE A 77 -15.82 0.39 -6.74
C PHE A 77 -16.56 -0.96 -6.75
N ASN A 78 -17.56 -1.15 -7.61
CA ASN A 78 -18.30 -2.40 -7.76
C ASN A 78 -17.68 -3.28 -8.87
N PRO A 79 -17.06 -4.44 -8.54
CA PRO A 79 -16.42 -5.31 -9.53
C PRO A 79 -17.36 -5.78 -10.64
N ALA A 80 -18.65 -6.03 -10.33
CA ALA A 80 -19.62 -6.47 -11.32
C ALA A 80 -19.91 -5.37 -12.36
N MET A 81 -20.10 -4.12 -11.94
CA MET A 81 -20.27 -2.99 -12.86
C MET A 81 -19.01 -2.80 -13.73
N LEU A 82 -17.84 -2.81 -13.08
CA LEU A 82 -16.56 -2.62 -13.75
C LEU A 82 -16.27 -3.71 -14.79
N ALA A 83 -16.68 -4.95 -14.55
CA ALA A 83 -16.42 -6.06 -15.47
C ALA A 83 -17.02 -5.82 -16.87
N TYR A 84 -18.15 -5.12 -16.95
CA TYR A 84 -18.87 -4.84 -18.19
C TYR A 84 -18.75 -3.38 -18.66
N ALA A 85 -18.14 -2.50 -17.86
CA ALA A 85 -17.97 -1.10 -18.21
C ALA A 85 -17.04 -0.91 -19.41
N ASN A 86 -17.27 0.13 -20.22
CA ASN A 86 -16.29 0.61 -21.20
C ASN A 86 -15.24 1.48 -20.48
N PRO A 87 -13.93 1.16 -20.52
CA PRO A 87 -12.90 1.95 -19.87
C PRO A 87 -12.90 3.43 -20.23
N GLN A 88 -13.26 3.77 -21.48
CA GLN A 88 -13.30 5.16 -21.93
C GLN A 88 -14.40 5.96 -21.23
N MET A 89 -15.50 5.31 -20.84
CA MET A 89 -16.59 5.94 -20.08
C MET A 89 -16.26 6.11 -18.60
N LEU A 90 -15.27 5.36 -18.08
CA LEU A 90 -14.80 5.51 -16.70
C LEU A 90 -13.85 6.71 -16.52
N VAL A 91 -13.23 7.18 -17.61
CA VAL A 91 -12.18 8.21 -17.56
C VAL A 91 -12.62 9.45 -16.81
N SER A 92 -13.74 10.07 -17.21
CA SER A 92 -14.20 11.33 -16.60
C SER A 92 -14.52 11.13 -15.11
N ARG A 93 -15.27 10.06 -14.79
CA ARG A 93 -15.68 9.70 -13.42
C ARG A 93 -14.46 9.47 -12.51
N LEU A 94 -13.48 8.68 -12.96
CA LEU A 94 -12.25 8.38 -12.20
C LEU A 94 -11.28 9.58 -12.10
N THR A 95 -11.38 10.57 -12.99
CA THR A 95 -10.54 11.78 -12.91
C THR A 95 -11.15 12.93 -12.13
N ALA A 96 -12.47 12.91 -11.87
CA ALA A 96 -13.20 14.03 -11.28
C ALA A 96 -12.58 14.54 -9.96
N TYR A 97 -12.10 13.61 -9.12
CA TYR A 97 -11.45 13.91 -7.84
C TYR A 97 -9.94 13.59 -7.85
N GLY A 98 -9.33 13.38 -9.02
CA GLY A 98 -7.89 13.07 -9.13
C GLY A 98 -7.49 11.67 -8.68
N LEU A 99 -8.42 10.72 -8.62
CA LEU A 99 -8.14 9.32 -8.23
C LEU A 99 -7.12 8.67 -9.17
N ILE A 100 -7.17 8.94 -10.48
CA ILE A 100 -6.18 8.43 -11.45
C ILE A 100 -5.36 9.56 -12.09
N ARG A 101 -4.07 9.28 -12.36
CA ARG A 101 -3.11 10.20 -13.02
C ARG A 101 -2.81 9.84 -14.48
N LYS A 102 -3.11 8.61 -14.89
CA LYS A 102 -2.92 8.12 -16.26
C LYS A 102 -4.27 7.67 -16.80
N PRO A 103 -5.13 8.60 -17.26
CA PRO A 103 -6.56 8.33 -17.38
C PRO A 103 -6.89 7.14 -18.27
N ARG A 104 -6.26 7.04 -19.45
CA ARG A 104 -6.48 5.92 -20.38
C ARG A 104 -6.04 4.58 -19.81
N SER A 105 -4.78 4.46 -19.37
CA SER A 105 -4.25 3.17 -18.94
C SER A 105 -4.78 2.73 -17.58
N GLN A 106 -5.00 3.66 -16.64
CA GLN A 106 -5.55 3.32 -15.32
C GLN A 106 -7.03 2.96 -15.39
N SER A 107 -7.83 3.56 -16.28
CA SER A 107 -9.22 3.12 -16.47
C SER A 107 -9.32 1.70 -17.04
N VAL A 108 -8.38 1.31 -17.92
CA VAL A 108 -8.29 -0.08 -18.41
C VAL A 108 -7.89 -1.04 -17.28
N VAL A 109 -6.92 -0.67 -16.44
CA VAL A 109 -6.55 -1.49 -15.27
C VAL A 109 -7.74 -1.63 -14.32
N TRP A 110 -8.45 -0.53 -14.04
CA TRP A 110 -9.62 -0.50 -13.17
C TRP A 110 -10.71 -1.48 -13.63
N GLN A 111 -11.08 -1.42 -14.91
CA GLN A 111 -12.02 -2.37 -15.53
C GLN A 111 -11.51 -3.81 -15.44
N ARG A 112 -10.24 -4.06 -15.79
CA ARG A 112 -9.66 -5.42 -15.79
C ARG A 112 -9.63 -6.05 -14.41
N ILE A 113 -9.44 -5.27 -13.35
CA ILE A 113 -9.54 -5.78 -11.98
C ILE A 113 -10.98 -6.20 -11.65
N GLY A 114 -11.98 -5.43 -12.09
CA GLY A 114 -13.38 -5.85 -12.01
C GLY A 114 -13.64 -7.18 -12.73
N GLN A 115 -13.16 -7.30 -13.97
CA GLN A 115 -13.25 -8.55 -14.76
C GLN A 115 -12.56 -9.73 -14.06
N ALA A 116 -11.38 -9.49 -13.48
CA ALA A 116 -10.62 -10.49 -12.76
C ALA A 116 -11.38 -11.03 -11.55
N LEU A 117 -11.95 -10.14 -10.74
CA LEU A 117 -12.73 -10.50 -9.56
C LEU A 117 -14.01 -11.25 -9.94
N VAL A 118 -14.73 -10.82 -10.99
CA VAL A 118 -15.90 -11.55 -11.50
C VAL A 118 -15.51 -12.96 -11.97
N MET A 119 -14.48 -13.06 -12.81
CA MET A 119 -14.06 -14.33 -13.42
C MET A 119 -13.51 -15.33 -12.39
N ARG A 120 -12.80 -14.86 -11.37
CA ARG A 120 -12.09 -15.74 -10.42
C ARG A 120 -12.78 -15.91 -9.08
N ALA A 121 -13.73 -15.03 -8.75
CA ALA A 121 -14.27 -14.92 -7.40
C ALA A 121 -15.70 -14.34 -7.38
N GLY A 122 -16.46 -14.47 -8.47
CA GLY A 122 -17.87 -14.05 -8.52
C GLY A 122 -18.11 -12.55 -8.30
N GLY A 123 -17.06 -11.73 -8.33
CA GLY A 123 -17.12 -10.29 -8.02
C GLY A 123 -16.84 -9.96 -6.56
N PHE A 124 -16.45 -10.94 -5.74
CA PHE A 124 -16.22 -10.79 -4.30
C PHE A 124 -14.74 -11.02 -3.96
N VAL A 125 -14.10 -10.06 -3.29
CA VAL A 125 -12.75 -10.19 -2.76
C VAL A 125 -12.71 -11.30 -1.71
N TRP A 126 -13.74 -11.44 -0.85
CA TRP A 126 -13.78 -12.53 0.13
C TRP A 126 -13.66 -13.91 -0.52
N GLN A 127 -14.34 -14.15 -1.64
CA GLN A 127 -14.23 -15.43 -2.35
C GLN A 127 -12.82 -15.68 -2.90
N LEU A 128 -12.12 -14.62 -3.34
CA LEU A 128 -10.73 -14.74 -3.77
C LEU A 128 -9.82 -15.12 -2.59
N LEU A 129 -10.07 -14.56 -1.40
CA LEU A 129 -9.30 -14.86 -0.19
C LEU A 129 -9.54 -16.29 0.31
N GLU A 130 -10.81 -16.71 0.41
CA GLU A 130 -11.19 -18.06 0.86
C GLU A 130 -10.67 -19.13 -0.10
N ALA A 131 -10.69 -18.89 -1.42
CA ALA A 131 -10.13 -19.82 -2.40
C ALA A 131 -8.62 -20.08 -2.20
N GLN A 132 -7.92 -19.21 -1.47
CA GLN A 132 -6.51 -19.34 -1.14
C GLN A 132 -6.28 -19.61 0.35
N ASP A 133 -7.31 -20.10 1.06
CA ASP A 133 -7.29 -20.43 2.49
C ASP A 133 -6.86 -19.27 3.40
N ARG A 134 -7.03 -18.03 2.92
CA ARG A 134 -6.54 -16.81 3.61
C ARG A 134 -5.07 -16.90 4.02
N GLU A 135 -4.25 -17.57 3.21
CA GLU A 135 -2.80 -17.64 3.40
C GLU A 135 -2.07 -16.64 2.50
N GLY A 136 -1.31 -15.73 3.11
CA GLY A 136 -0.64 -14.64 2.39
C GLY A 136 0.31 -15.12 1.29
N ASN A 137 1.09 -16.16 1.55
CA ASN A 137 2.03 -16.72 0.57
C ASN A 137 1.31 -17.37 -0.62
N ARG A 138 0.20 -18.08 -0.37
CA ARG A 138 -0.60 -18.72 -1.42
C ARG A 138 -1.29 -17.67 -2.27
N LEU A 139 -1.88 -16.66 -1.65
CA LEU A 139 -2.49 -15.53 -2.34
C LEU A 139 -1.47 -14.74 -3.18
N LEU A 140 -0.28 -14.49 -2.64
CA LEU A 140 0.81 -13.83 -3.36
C LEU A 140 1.23 -14.65 -4.59
N ALA A 141 1.46 -15.96 -4.42
CA ALA A 141 1.84 -16.86 -5.50
C ALA A 141 0.76 -16.92 -6.58
N TYR A 142 -0.51 -17.05 -6.17
CA TYR A 142 -1.66 -17.08 -7.07
C TYR A 142 -1.73 -15.82 -7.94
N LEU A 143 -1.62 -14.62 -7.34
CA LEU A 143 -1.61 -13.37 -8.09
C LEU A 143 -0.43 -13.31 -9.07
N GLN A 144 0.77 -13.70 -8.63
CA GLN A 144 1.98 -13.67 -9.45
C GLN A 144 1.98 -14.69 -10.59
N GLN A 145 1.23 -15.78 -10.48
CA GLN A 145 1.02 -16.74 -11.57
C GLN A 145 -0.06 -16.26 -12.56
N ASN A 146 -0.99 -15.41 -12.12
CA ASN A 146 -2.11 -14.92 -12.91
C ASN A 146 -1.96 -13.43 -13.33
N LYS A 147 -0.76 -13.03 -13.76
CA LYS A 147 -0.42 -11.61 -14.04
C LYS A 147 -1.30 -10.94 -15.08
N THR A 148 -1.71 -11.69 -16.10
CA THR A 148 -2.59 -11.20 -17.18
C THR A 148 -4.00 -10.95 -16.67
N THR A 149 -4.49 -11.79 -15.76
CA THR A 149 -5.79 -11.64 -15.11
C THR A 149 -5.79 -10.50 -14.09
N PHE A 150 -4.74 -10.37 -13.28
CA PHE A 150 -4.63 -9.34 -12.24
C PHE A 150 -3.56 -8.28 -12.59
N PRO A 151 -3.77 -7.43 -13.59
CA PRO A 151 -2.78 -6.44 -14.00
C PRO A 151 -2.51 -5.45 -12.86
N VAL A 152 -1.24 -5.10 -12.65
CA VAL A 152 -0.75 -4.26 -11.55
C VAL A 152 -0.89 -4.89 -10.16
N LEU A 153 -2.04 -5.47 -9.81
CA LEU A 153 -2.28 -6.11 -8.52
C LEU A 153 -1.33 -7.29 -8.30
N SER A 154 -0.96 -8.02 -9.36
CA SER A 154 0.07 -9.08 -9.34
C SER A 154 1.52 -8.60 -9.26
N GLY A 155 1.74 -7.28 -9.19
CA GLY A 155 3.07 -6.67 -9.17
C GLY A 155 3.85 -7.02 -7.89
N ALA A 156 5.18 -7.12 -8.01
CA ALA A 156 6.06 -7.56 -6.92
C ALA A 156 6.01 -6.67 -5.66
N GLN A 157 5.65 -5.39 -5.80
CA GLN A 157 5.38 -4.51 -4.66
C GLN A 157 3.89 -4.41 -4.32
N THR A 158 3.03 -4.31 -5.33
CA THR A 158 1.59 -4.08 -5.15
C THR A 158 0.91 -5.27 -4.48
N ALA A 159 1.19 -6.51 -4.92
CA ALA A 159 0.55 -7.71 -4.39
C ALA A 159 0.75 -7.86 -2.88
N PRO A 160 1.99 -7.93 -2.35
CA PRO A 160 2.18 -8.13 -0.91
C PRO A 160 1.65 -6.95 -0.10
N ARG A 161 1.76 -5.72 -0.61
CA ARG A 161 1.18 -4.53 0.06
C ARG A 161 -0.34 -4.56 0.12
N TRP A 162 -1.01 -4.99 -0.94
CA TRP A 162 -2.46 -5.14 -0.95
C TRP A 162 -2.90 -6.20 0.06
N ILE A 163 -2.25 -7.37 0.08
CA ILE A 163 -2.54 -8.44 1.03
C ILE A 163 -2.43 -7.93 2.47
N TYR A 164 -1.33 -7.27 2.81
CA TYR A 164 -1.15 -6.67 4.12
C TYR A 164 -2.13 -5.52 4.39
N GLY A 165 -2.48 -4.73 3.38
CA GLY A 165 -3.47 -3.66 3.48
C GLY A 165 -4.87 -4.17 3.83
N LEU A 166 -5.26 -5.37 3.36
CA LEU A 166 -6.52 -6.01 3.77
C LEU A 166 -6.51 -6.38 5.25
N VAL A 167 -5.37 -6.79 5.81
CA VAL A 167 -5.23 -7.02 7.25
C VAL A 167 -5.27 -5.69 8.01
N PHE A 168 -4.39 -4.77 7.65
CA PHE A 168 -4.13 -3.55 8.41
C PHE A 168 -5.27 -2.52 8.34
N ALA A 169 -5.89 -2.34 7.17
CA ALA A 169 -7.00 -1.42 6.98
C ALA A 169 -8.35 -2.15 6.96
N GLY A 170 -8.40 -3.34 6.38
CA GLY A 170 -9.63 -4.13 6.24
C GLY A 170 -10.05 -4.89 7.49
N ASP A 171 -9.18 -5.03 8.50
CA ASP A 171 -9.35 -5.93 9.65
C ASP A 171 -9.68 -7.38 9.22
N VAL A 172 -9.07 -7.83 8.11
CA VAL A 172 -9.20 -9.21 7.60
C VAL A 172 -8.11 -10.08 8.21
N ASP A 173 -8.46 -11.29 8.64
CA ASP A 173 -7.47 -12.27 9.07
C ASP A 173 -6.84 -12.98 7.86
N ILE A 174 -5.53 -12.76 7.65
CA ILE A 174 -4.74 -13.40 6.59
C ILE A 174 -3.41 -13.87 7.20
N THR A 175 -3.20 -15.19 7.23
CA THR A 175 -2.03 -15.79 7.85
C THR A 175 -0.75 -15.39 7.12
N GLY A 176 0.25 -14.91 7.86
CA GLY A 176 1.58 -14.56 7.36
C GLY A 176 1.63 -13.31 6.47
N ALA A 177 0.56 -12.51 6.41
CA ALA A 177 0.50 -11.32 5.57
C ALA A 177 1.52 -10.24 5.95
N ASP A 178 1.95 -10.17 7.21
CA ASP A 178 2.91 -9.20 7.76
C ASP A 178 4.38 -9.53 7.44
N SER A 179 4.62 -10.75 6.96
CA SER A 179 5.93 -11.33 6.69
C SER A 179 6.23 -11.47 5.19
N LEU A 180 5.30 -11.05 4.32
CA LEU A 180 5.47 -11.14 2.88
C LEU A 180 6.62 -10.24 2.40
N PRO A 181 7.47 -10.71 1.46
CA PRO A 181 8.59 -9.93 0.95
C PRO A 181 8.12 -8.82 0.03
N VAL A 182 8.64 -7.61 0.23
CA VAL A 182 8.38 -6.43 -0.60
C VAL A 182 9.72 -5.89 -1.11
N PRO A 183 9.95 -5.87 -2.44
CA PRO A 183 11.11 -5.19 -3.01
C PRO A 183 11.15 -3.72 -2.64
N VAL A 184 12.31 -3.18 -2.28
CA VAL A 184 12.43 -1.80 -1.81
C VAL A 184 12.61 -0.79 -2.93
N SER A 185 11.95 0.36 -2.80
CA SER A 185 12.15 1.51 -3.69
C SER A 185 13.55 2.14 -3.47
N PRO A 186 14.06 2.97 -4.40
CA PRO A 186 15.31 3.70 -4.17
C PRO A 186 15.30 4.56 -2.89
N ALA A 187 14.16 5.14 -2.53
CA ALA A 187 13.99 5.94 -1.31
C ALA A 187 14.08 5.06 -0.06
N VAL A 188 13.38 3.93 -0.02
CA VAL A 188 13.47 2.95 1.07
C VAL A 188 14.88 2.40 1.19
N ARG A 189 15.53 2.07 0.07
CA ARG A 189 16.91 1.59 0.05
C ARG A 189 17.89 2.62 0.63
N GLN A 190 17.68 3.91 0.35
CA GLN A 190 18.48 4.98 0.94
C GLN A 190 18.26 5.07 2.45
N ALA A 191 17.01 4.98 2.92
CA ALA A 191 16.71 4.97 4.34
C ALA A 191 17.36 3.77 5.06
N MET A 192 17.23 2.57 4.50
CA MET A 192 17.90 1.37 5.01
C MET A 192 19.42 1.54 5.10
N ARG A 193 20.07 2.08 4.05
CA ARG A 193 21.51 2.37 4.09
C ARG A 193 21.89 3.35 5.19
N ASN A 194 21.08 4.40 5.41
CA ASN A 194 21.32 5.37 6.48
C ASN A 194 21.20 4.74 7.87
N LEU A 195 20.32 3.76 8.05
CA LEU A 195 20.15 2.96 9.28
C LEU A 195 21.15 1.79 9.36
N GLY A 196 21.95 1.60 8.32
CA GLY A 196 22.93 0.54 8.25
C GLY A 196 22.41 -0.86 8.00
N VAL A 197 21.23 -0.95 7.39
CA VAL A 197 20.63 -2.19 6.90
C VAL A 197 20.98 -2.35 5.42
N ALA A 198 21.52 -3.52 5.09
CA ALA A 198 21.71 -3.95 3.71
C ALA A 198 20.54 -4.84 3.29
N GLY A 199 20.14 -4.78 2.02
CA GLY A 199 19.05 -5.58 1.49
C GLY A 199 18.38 -4.90 0.30
N ASP A 200 17.59 -5.69 -0.43
CA ASP A 200 16.75 -5.26 -1.54
C ASP A 200 15.26 -5.56 -1.30
N GLN A 201 14.94 -6.18 -0.17
CA GLN A 201 13.58 -6.50 0.27
C GLN A 201 13.41 -6.23 1.76
N VAL A 202 12.17 -5.99 2.16
CA VAL A 202 11.72 -5.89 3.56
C VAL A 202 10.37 -6.62 3.69
N THR A 203 9.92 -6.88 4.90
CA THR A 203 8.57 -7.42 5.09
C THR A 203 7.51 -6.32 4.92
N THR A 204 6.29 -6.71 4.59
CA THR A 204 5.12 -5.83 4.49
C THR A 204 4.88 -5.01 5.75
N ALA A 205 5.05 -5.58 6.94
CA ALA A 205 4.85 -4.89 8.21
C ALA A 205 5.66 -3.58 8.33
N VAL A 206 6.92 -3.61 7.88
CA VAL A 206 7.84 -2.46 8.01
C VAL A 206 7.94 -1.63 6.73
N PHE A 207 7.38 -2.10 5.62
CA PHE A 207 7.48 -1.40 4.34
C PHE A 207 6.89 0.01 4.39
N GLY A 208 5.65 0.15 4.88
CA GLY A 208 4.95 1.45 4.97
C GLY A 208 5.74 2.49 5.77
N PRO A 209 6.11 2.18 7.03
CA PRO A 209 6.96 3.05 7.84
C PRO A 209 8.30 3.40 7.17
N LEU A 210 8.98 2.45 6.54
CA LEU A 210 10.24 2.71 5.83
C LEU A 210 10.07 3.56 4.57
N ASP A 211 8.94 3.44 3.85
CA ASP A 211 8.66 4.28 2.68
C ASP A 211 8.43 5.74 3.11
N LEU A 212 7.72 5.96 4.23
CA LEU A 212 7.56 7.29 4.82
C LEU A 212 8.90 7.84 5.32
N LEU A 213 9.69 7.02 6.02
CA LEU A 213 11.05 7.38 6.44
C LEU A 213 11.92 7.80 5.26
N GLY A 214 11.84 7.05 4.14
CA GLY A 214 12.53 7.36 2.90
C GLY A 214 12.08 8.69 2.28
N ARG A 215 10.77 8.93 2.20
CA ARG A 215 10.17 10.09 1.51
C ARG A 215 10.28 11.39 2.30
N HIS A 216 9.99 11.35 3.59
CA HIS A 216 9.79 12.54 4.41
C HIS A 216 10.97 12.83 5.35
N GLY A 217 11.79 11.82 5.67
CA GLY A 217 12.99 11.99 6.47
C GLY A 217 14.26 11.94 5.63
N CYS A 218 14.69 10.74 5.24
CA CYS A 218 15.99 10.49 4.62
C CYS A 218 16.20 11.22 3.29
N ARG A 219 15.13 11.50 2.53
CA ARG A 219 15.20 12.30 1.28
C ARG A 219 15.49 13.78 1.51
N LYS A 220 15.14 14.35 2.67
CA LYS A 220 15.44 15.76 2.99
C LYS A 220 16.92 16.01 3.23
N ARG A 221 17.76 14.97 3.20
CA ARG A 221 19.18 15.06 3.43
C ARG A 221 19.96 15.28 2.14
N THR A 222 20.76 16.34 2.10
CA THR A 222 21.83 16.51 1.10
C THR A 222 22.98 15.55 1.43
N ARG A 223 23.62 14.96 0.40
CA ARG A 223 24.71 13.98 0.57
C ARG A 223 25.90 14.50 1.41
N SER A 224 26.03 15.82 1.53
CA SER A 224 27.09 16.53 2.28
C SER A 224 26.69 16.96 3.69
N ALA A 225 25.43 16.80 4.11
CA ALA A 225 25.01 17.24 5.44
C ALA A 225 25.58 16.32 6.52
N ALA A 226 26.38 16.90 7.43
CA ALA A 226 26.90 16.24 8.62
C ALA A 226 25.78 15.85 9.59
N THR A 227 24.75 16.70 9.69
CA THR A 227 23.58 16.52 10.56
C THR A 227 22.32 16.24 9.76
N CYS A 228 21.44 15.39 10.29
CA CYS A 228 20.14 15.12 9.68
C CYS A 228 19.12 16.19 10.12
N PRO A 229 18.43 16.89 9.20
CA PRO A 229 17.51 17.98 9.54
C PRO A 229 16.24 17.51 10.27
N VAL A 230 16.00 16.21 10.34
CA VAL A 230 14.88 15.60 11.06
C VAL A 230 15.36 14.68 12.19
N ALA A 231 16.62 14.78 12.61
CA ALA A 231 17.18 13.91 13.65
C ALA A 231 16.34 13.95 14.95
N ASP A 232 15.96 15.15 15.39
CA ASP A 232 15.24 15.35 16.65
C ASP A 232 13.82 14.77 16.63
N SER A 233 13.21 14.61 15.45
CA SER A 233 11.86 14.06 15.28
C SER A 233 11.85 12.68 14.62
N CYS A 234 13.01 12.07 14.37
CA CYS A 234 13.09 10.75 13.75
C CYS A 234 13.10 9.65 14.83
N PRO A 235 12.12 8.72 14.85
CA PRO A 235 12.00 7.72 15.91
C PRO A 235 13.18 6.73 15.95
N VAL A 236 13.91 6.64 14.85
CA VAL A 236 15.06 5.74 14.69
C VAL A 236 16.39 6.50 14.53
N ALA A 237 16.44 7.78 14.91
CA ALA A 237 17.62 8.63 14.77
C ALA A 237 18.88 8.02 15.44
N ARG A 238 18.72 7.40 16.61
CA ARG A 238 19.83 6.72 17.33
C ARG A 238 20.46 5.54 16.58
N PHE A 239 19.79 5.00 15.57
CA PHE A 239 20.32 3.94 14.70
C PHE A 239 20.95 4.49 13.42
N CYS A 240 20.76 5.77 13.12
CA CYS A 240 21.34 6.41 11.97
C CYS A 240 22.87 6.33 12.06
N ARG A 241 23.52 5.92 10.96
CA ARG A 241 24.99 5.91 10.82
C ARG A 241 25.61 7.30 10.84
N TYR A 242 24.78 8.33 10.85
CA TYR A 242 25.18 9.72 10.81
C TYR A 242 24.56 10.37 12.04
N GLY A 243 25.43 10.93 12.89
CA GLY A 243 25.14 11.23 14.28
C GLY A 243 23.93 12.15 14.51
N ASN A 244 23.44 12.08 15.75
CA ASN A 244 22.67 13.16 16.32
C ASN A 244 23.67 14.18 16.86
N ARG A 245 23.76 15.33 16.18
CA ARG A 245 24.70 16.45 16.39
C ARG A 245 26.04 16.31 15.70
#